data_AF-A0AAU5FTE7-F1
#
_entry.id   AF-A0AAU5FTE7-F1
#
_cell.length_a   1.000
_cell.length_b   1.000
_cell.length_c   1.000
_cell.angle_alpha   90.00
_cell.angle_beta   90.00
_cell.angle_gamma   90.00
#
_symmetry.space_group_name_H-M   'P 1'
#
loop_
_entity.id
_entity.type
_entity.pdbx_description
1 polymer ?
#
loop_
_entity_poly.entity_id
_entity_poly.type
_entity_poly.pdbx_seq_one_letter_code
_entity_poly.pdbx_strand_id
1 'polypeptide(L)'
;MPETPAPDALITDAVLELAGRATLPFQAARADRSFGTAFWYNDLIDVTPGREIIRQYLIASQPRTRYEIGQWTLREELVEAELPADELVMAGFAKMWTALGDLGVAVMPTVELHLHAEKKGWSWATQEITSGLAAQSADIAAIGPAPAGAEESDESGGADGAEGSDDSEGAAEASGPVGAELTAYVLGHEVVEGSGGQVDRPQRLLTGTVTRSGPDAPLQWTGPLPLGFEGAPVFAALPMDDDQLKLLCLGVALPGDPATVVTFDTLRPAIHALAPPRKRHWWQRPQRP
;
A
#
# COMPACT_ATOMS: atom_id res chain seq x y z
N MET A 1 18.20 -32.17 -7.47
CA MET A 1 16.87 -31.53 -7.55
C MET A 1 17.10 -30.07 -7.20
N PRO A 2 16.63 -29.10 -8.00
CA PRO A 2 16.68 -27.70 -7.56
C PRO A 2 15.82 -27.56 -6.31
N GLU A 3 16.34 -26.87 -5.30
CA GLU A 3 15.60 -26.54 -4.08
C GLU A 3 14.38 -25.69 -4.44
N THR A 4 13.19 -26.13 -3.99
CA THR A 4 11.99 -25.29 -4.03
C THR A 4 12.23 -24.10 -3.11
N PRO A 5 12.14 -22.84 -3.58
CA PRO A 5 12.34 -21.68 -2.73
C PRO A 5 11.32 -21.68 -1.58
N ALA A 6 11.75 -21.24 -0.41
CA ALA A 6 10.85 -21.05 0.73
C ALA A 6 9.71 -20.07 0.35
N PRO A 7 8.48 -20.25 0.85
CA PRO A 7 7.32 -19.42 0.50
C PRO A 7 7.59 -17.91 0.58
N ASP A 8 8.39 -17.46 1.55
CA ASP A 8 8.74 -16.05 1.75
C ASP A 8 9.61 -15.46 0.63
N ALA A 9 10.50 -16.24 0.02
CA ALA A 9 11.32 -15.78 -1.10
C ALA A 9 10.47 -15.55 -2.35
N LEU A 10 9.51 -16.44 -2.60
CA LEU A 10 8.54 -16.28 -3.69
C LEU A 10 7.67 -15.03 -3.52
N ILE A 11 7.22 -14.76 -2.28
CA ILE A 11 6.43 -13.55 -2.00
C ILE A 11 7.29 -12.28 -2.18
N THR A 12 8.54 -12.31 -1.71
CA THR A 12 9.48 -11.19 -1.87
C THR A 12 9.71 -10.87 -3.34
N ASP A 13 9.98 -11.89 -4.15
CA ASP A 13 10.18 -11.75 -5.59
C ASP A 13 8.90 -11.22 -6.26
N ALA A 14 7.73 -11.72 -5.89
CA ALA A 14 6.45 -11.25 -6.41
C ALA A 14 6.18 -9.78 -6.06
N VAL A 15 6.50 -9.34 -4.84
CA VAL A 15 6.37 -7.91 -4.44
C VAL A 15 7.30 -7.04 -5.29
N LEU A 16 8.56 -7.45 -5.48
CA LEU A 16 9.52 -6.69 -6.28
C LEU A 16 9.13 -6.68 -7.76
N GLU A 17 8.61 -7.80 -8.29
CA GLU A 17 8.13 -7.89 -9.66
C GLU A 17 6.93 -6.99 -9.90
N LEU A 18 5.99 -6.88 -8.96
CA LEU A 18 4.74 -6.13 -9.14
C LEU A 18 4.83 -4.67 -8.70
N ALA A 19 5.69 -4.35 -7.73
CA ALA A 19 5.75 -3.03 -7.08
C ALA A 19 7.17 -2.46 -6.93
N GLY A 20 8.22 -3.12 -7.44
CA GLY A 20 9.60 -2.63 -7.39
C GLY A 20 9.78 -1.22 -7.98
N ARG A 21 8.98 -0.86 -8.99
CA ARG A 21 8.95 0.50 -9.59
C ARG A 21 7.76 1.35 -9.12
N ALA A 22 7.06 0.92 -8.08
CA ALA A 22 5.93 1.66 -7.52
C ALA A 22 6.34 2.68 -6.47
N THR A 23 7.58 2.65 -5.95
CA THR A 23 8.04 3.54 -4.88
C THR A 23 9.02 4.60 -5.39
N LEU A 24 8.89 5.80 -4.81
CA LEU A 24 9.68 6.98 -5.12
C LEU A 24 10.19 7.63 -3.82
N PRO A 25 11.51 7.60 -3.55
CA PRO A 25 12.10 8.24 -2.39
C PRO A 25 12.09 9.76 -2.53
N PHE A 26 11.88 10.44 -1.40
CA PHE A 26 11.92 11.90 -1.36
C PHE A 26 12.42 12.45 -0.03
N GLN A 27 12.79 13.72 -0.05
CA GLN A 27 13.29 14.44 1.11
C GLN A 27 13.07 15.95 1.00
N ALA A 28 13.28 16.66 2.10
CA ALA A 28 13.42 18.12 2.08
C ALA A 28 14.77 18.51 1.47
N ALA A 29 14.80 19.42 0.49
CA ALA A 29 16.01 19.75 -0.26
C ALA A 29 17.09 20.52 0.54
N ARG A 30 16.72 21.11 1.69
CA ARG A 30 17.61 21.97 2.51
C ARG A 30 17.44 21.78 4.02
N ALA A 31 16.61 20.85 4.45
CA ALA A 31 16.35 20.61 5.86
C ALA A 31 17.00 19.31 6.33
N ASP A 32 17.22 19.25 7.63
CA ASP A 32 17.66 18.13 8.43
C ASP A 32 16.82 16.87 8.18
N ARG A 33 17.36 15.98 7.33
CA ARG A 33 17.15 14.53 7.40
C ARG A 33 15.69 14.06 7.44
N SER A 34 14.76 14.80 6.82
CA SER A 34 13.41 14.27 6.62
C SER A 34 13.36 13.45 5.35
N PHE A 35 13.39 12.15 5.53
CA PHE A 35 13.29 11.17 4.45
C PHE A 35 11.91 10.51 4.48
N GLY A 36 11.30 10.38 3.30
CA GLY A 36 10.07 9.62 3.12
C GLY A 36 10.15 8.72 1.90
N THR A 37 9.16 7.85 1.79
CA THR A 37 8.85 7.07 0.59
C THR A 37 7.42 7.42 0.16
N ALA A 38 7.24 7.70 -1.12
CA ALA A 38 5.91 7.79 -1.73
C ALA A 38 5.71 6.59 -2.66
N PHE A 39 4.46 6.26 -3.00
CA PHE A 39 4.19 5.26 -4.03
C PHE A 39 3.03 5.60 -4.95
N TRP A 40 3.08 5.05 -6.16
CA TRP A 40 2.07 5.25 -7.21
C TRP A 40 0.82 4.42 -6.94
N TYR A 41 -0.34 5.07 -6.94
CA TYR A 41 -1.64 4.44 -6.78
C TYR A 41 -2.58 4.87 -7.90
N ASN A 42 -3.22 3.89 -8.54
CA ASN A 42 -4.25 4.08 -9.55
C ASN A 42 -5.64 3.86 -8.92
N ASP A 43 -6.32 4.97 -8.65
CA ASP A 43 -7.71 4.98 -8.17
C ASP A 43 -8.67 4.79 -9.36
N LEU A 44 -9.46 3.72 -9.31
CA LEU A 44 -10.48 3.43 -10.31
C LEU A 44 -11.76 4.19 -9.95
N ILE A 45 -12.01 5.28 -10.67
CA ILE A 45 -13.12 6.21 -10.41
C ILE A 45 -14.43 5.68 -11.00
N ASP A 46 -14.36 5.08 -12.18
CA ASP A 46 -15.55 4.66 -12.91
C ASP A 46 -15.22 3.56 -13.90
N VAL A 47 -16.17 2.63 -14.04
CA VAL A 47 -16.15 1.59 -15.07
C VAL A 47 -17.45 1.72 -15.86
N THR A 48 -17.30 2.05 -17.14
CA THR A 48 -18.41 2.03 -18.11
C THR A 48 -18.06 1.06 -19.23
N PRO A 49 -19.05 0.50 -19.95
CA PRO A 49 -18.77 -0.40 -21.06
C PRO A 49 -17.79 0.24 -22.06
N GLY A 50 -16.60 -0.35 -22.20
CA GLY A 50 -15.54 0.12 -23.09
C GLY A 50 -14.70 1.30 -22.59
N ARG A 51 -14.87 1.75 -21.33
CA ARG A 51 -14.04 2.82 -20.77
C ARG A 51 -13.92 2.74 -19.25
N GLU A 52 -12.67 2.78 -18.79
CA GLU A 52 -12.31 2.99 -17.39
C GLU A 52 -11.81 4.42 -17.19
N ILE A 53 -12.16 5.02 -16.06
CA ILE A 53 -11.63 6.31 -15.63
C ILE A 53 -10.73 6.05 -14.43
N ILE A 54 -9.43 6.22 -14.64
CA ILE A 54 -8.40 6.03 -13.62
C ILE A 54 -7.80 7.40 -13.28
N ARG A 55 -7.51 7.62 -11.99
CA ARG A 55 -6.70 8.73 -11.52
C ARG A 55 -5.48 8.22 -10.80
N GLN A 56 -4.33 8.73 -11.20
CA GLN A 56 -3.06 8.36 -10.60
C GLN A 56 -2.65 9.39 -9.55
N TYR A 57 -2.20 8.88 -8.41
CA TYR A 57 -1.71 9.64 -7.28
C TYR A 57 -0.38 9.09 -6.82
N LEU A 58 0.47 9.96 -6.25
CA LEU A 58 1.45 9.53 -5.25
C LEU A 58 0.79 9.56 -3.87
N ILE A 59 1.01 8.53 -3.07
CA ILE A 59 0.59 8.45 -1.67
C ILE A 59 1.82 8.47 -0.77
N ALA A 60 1.80 9.24 0.32
CA ALA A 60 2.87 9.30 1.31
C ALA A 60 2.36 9.64 2.72
N SER A 61 3.24 9.47 3.71
CA SER A 61 3.03 9.97 5.08
C SER A 61 2.96 11.50 5.10
N GLN A 62 1.86 12.06 5.62
CA GLN A 62 1.59 13.51 5.63
C GLN A 62 2.66 14.33 6.38
N PRO A 63 3.20 13.91 7.54
CA PRO A 63 4.31 14.62 8.18
C PRO A 63 5.51 14.86 7.24
N ARG A 64 5.74 13.96 6.28
CA ARG A 64 6.85 14.06 5.32
C ARG A 64 6.59 14.97 4.15
N THR A 65 5.38 15.50 3.96
CA THR A 65 5.04 16.28 2.76
C THR A 65 4.99 17.80 2.99
N ARG A 66 5.37 18.28 4.18
CA ARG A 66 5.11 19.67 4.63
C ARG A 66 6.21 20.69 4.29
N TYR A 67 7.13 20.37 3.38
CA TYR A 67 8.27 21.22 3.03
C TYR A 67 7.95 22.21 1.91
N GLU A 68 8.54 23.41 1.94
CA GLU A 68 8.39 24.35 0.81
C GLU A 68 9.18 23.88 -0.42
N ILE A 69 10.34 23.26 -0.22
CA ILE A 69 11.17 22.71 -1.29
C ILE A 69 11.43 21.24 -0.98
N GLY A 70 10.93 20.38 -1.85
CA GLY A 70 11.15 18.93 -1.80
C GLY A 70 12.03 18.48 -2.96
N GLN A 71 12.64 17.32 -2.77
CA GLN A 71 13.53 16.69 -3.71
C GLN A 71 13.13 15.21 -3.84
N TRP A 72 12.94 14.78 -5.07
CA TRP A 72 12.78 13.37 -5.43
C TRP A 72 14.12 12.80 -5.85
N THR A 73 14.44 11.59 -5.42
CA THR A 73 15.58 10.85 -5.98
C THR A 73 15.04 9.93 -7.07
N LEU A 74 15.53 10.14 -8.30
CA LEU A 74 15.16 9.37 -9.47
C LEU A 74 16.09 8.17 -9.58
N ARG A 75 15.51 6.97 -9.56
CA ARG A 75 16.25 5.75 -9.83
C ARG A 75 16.25 5.48 -11.33
N GLU A 76 17.33 4.89 -11.84
CA GLU A 76 17.47 4.58 -13.26
C GLU A 76 16.31 3.72 -13.78
N GLU A 77 15.81 2.78 -12.97
CA GLU A 77 14.71 1.90 -13.39
C GLU A 77 13.37 2.62 -13.53
N LEU A 78 13.23 3.85 -13.03
CA LEU A 78 11.99 4.63 -13.09
C LEU A 78 11.87 5.49 -14.35
N VAL A 79 12.87 5.48 -15.24
CA VAL A 79 12.92 6.35 -16.42
C VAL A 79 13.32 5.57 -17.67
N GLU A 80 12.61 5.75 -18.78
CA GLU A 80 12.85 5.01 -20.04
C GLU A 80 14.02 5.55 -20.88
N ALA A 81 14.52 6.75 -20.56
CA ALA A 81 15.58 7.46 -21.26
C ALA A 81 16.70 7.89 -20.30
N GLU A 82 17.84 8.34 -20.85
CA GLU A 82 18.96 8.81 -20.03
C GLU A 82 18.53 9.97 -19.12
N LEU A 83 18.76 9.79 -17.81
CA LEU A 83 18.40 10.76 -16.79
C LEU A 83 19.21 12.05 -16.99
N PRO A 84 18.58 13.22 -17.11
CA PRO A 84 19.32 14.48 -17.13
C PRO A 84 19.91 14.83 -15.75
N ALA A 85 19.39 14.24 -14.67
CA ALA A 85 19.88 14.32 -13.30
C ALA A 85 19.24 13.23 -12.42
N ASP A 86 19.95 12.78 -11.39
CA ASP A 86 19.48 11.77 -10.42
C ASP A 86 18.44 12.33 -9.44
N GLU A 87 18.16 13.63 -9.51
CA GLU A 87 17.30 14.33 -8.57
C GLU A 87 16.35 15.32 -9.26
N LEU A 88 15.10 15.36 -8.79
CA LEU A 88 14.09 16.34 -9.20
C LEU A 88 13.73 17.23 -8.01
N VAL A 89 14.20 18.48 -8.04
CA VAL A 89 13.91 19.50 -7.01
C VAL A 89 12.68 20.30 -7.40
N MET A 90 11.71 20.43 -6.49
CA MET A 90 10.44 21.12 -6.71
C MET A 90 10.17 22.14 -5.61
N ALA A 91 9.88 23.38 -6.03
CA ALA A 91 9.39 24.43 -5.14
C ALA A 91 7.87 24.33 -4.95
N GLY A 92 7.35 24.88 -3.84
CA GLY A 92 5.94 24.76 -3.47
C GLY A 92 5.55 23.32 -3.17
N PHE A 93 6.49 22.48 -2.70
CA PHE A 93 6.31 21.04 -2.58
C PHE A 93 5.08 20.69 -1.73
N ALA A 94 4.94 21.30 -0.56
CA ALA A 94 3.77 21.13 0.30
C ALA A 94 2.43 21.46 -0.36
N LYS A 95 2.40 22.39 -1.32
CA LYS A 95 1.17 22.80 -2.02
C LYS A 95 0.70 21.77 -3.04
N MET A 96 1.56 20.83 -3.44
CA MET A 96 1.20 19.75 -4.36
C MET A 96 0.45 18.61 -3.65
N TRP A 97 0.59 18.52 -2.33
CA TRP A 97 0.00 17.46 -1.53
C TRP A 97 -1.33 17.89 -0.89
N THR A 98 -2.31 16.99 -0.93
CA THR A 98 -3.57 17.12 -0.22
C THR A 98 -3.57 16.15 0.96
N ALA A 99 -3.63 16.68 2.19
CA ALA A 99 -3.78 15.86 3.39
C ALA A 99 -5.17 15.21 3.44
N LEU A 100 -5.23 13.92 3.78
CA LEU A 100 -6.47 13.15 3.90
C LEU A 100 -7.02 13.21 5.33
N GLY A 101 -7.42 14.41 5.75
CA GLY A 101 -7.99 14.64 7.08
C GLY A 101 -7.05 14.18 8.21
N ASP A 102 -7.61 13.41 9.15
CA ASP A 102 -6.89 12.90 10.33
C ASP A 102 -6.19 11.55 10.09
N LEU A 103 -6.19 11.04 8.85
CA LEU A 103 -5.55 9.76 8.51
C LEU A 103 -4.02 9.82 8.55
N GLY A 104 -3.40 11.00 8.67
CA GLY A 104 -1.94 11.13 8.66
C GLY A 104 -1.30 10.81 7.30
N VAL A 105 -2.10 10.66 6.24
CA VAL A 105 -1.67 10.39 4.86
C VAL A 105 -1.93 11.60 3.97
N ALA A 106 -1.08 11.82 2.98
CA ALA A 106 -1.27 12.83 1.96
C ALA A 106 -1.16 12.23 0.56
N VAL A 107 -1.87 12.82 -0.40
CA VAL A 107 -1.82 12.40 -1.81
C VAL A 107 -1.49 13.57 -2.73
N MET A 108 -0.78 13.28 -3.81
CA MET A 108 -0.41 14.24 -4.84
C MET A 108 -0.83 13.72 -6.22
N PRO A 109 -1.70 14.43 -6.96
CA PRO A 109 -1.97 14.11 -8.35
C PRO A 109 -0.69 14.17 -9.19
N THR A 110 -0.53 13.23 -10.12
CA THR A 110 0.77 13.04 -10.81
C THR A 110 0.87 13.75 -12.16
N VAL A 111 -0.19 14.43 -12.59
CA VAL A 111 -0.28 15.11 -13.90
C VAL A 111 0.92 16.04 -14.14
N GLU A 112 1.28 16.86 -13.15
CA GLU A 112 2.40 17.80 -13.25
C GLU A 112 3.77 17.10 -13.34
N LEU A 113 3.92 15.92 -12.72
CA LEU A 113 5.15 15.12 -12.84
C LEU A 113 5.32 14.56 -14.25
N HIS A 114 4.23 14.09 -14.86
CA HIS A 114 4.24 13.59 -16.24
C HIS A 114 4.51 14.71 -17.24
N LEU A 115 3.84 15.85 -17.09
CA LEU A 115 4.08 17.03 -17.94
C LEU A 115 5.52 17.55 -17.80
N HIS A 116 6.09 17.50 -16.58
CA HIS A 116 7.48 17.85 -16.36
C HIS A 116 8.42 16.92 -17.11
N ALA A 117 8.23 15.60 -16.98
CA ALA A 117 9.02 14.58 -17.64
C ALA A 117 8.99 14.75 -19.16
N GLU A 118 7.78 14.88 -19.73
CA GLU A 118 7.58 15.09 -21.18
C GLU A 118 8.31 16.35 -21.67
N LYS A 119 8.17 17.47 -20.95
CA LYS A 119 8.88 18.73 -21.28
C LYS A 119 10.41 18.58 -21.23
N LYS A 120 10.91 17.64 -20.44
CA LYS A 120 12.34 17.33 -20.29
C LYS A 120 12.81 16.20 -21.21
N GLY A 121 11.93 15.63 -22.02
CA GLY A 121 12.27 14.62 -23.02
C GLY A 121 12.40 13.21 -22.46
N TRP A 122 11.79 12.90 -21.32
CA TRP A 122 11.77 11.55 -20.75
C TRP A 122 10.36 11.16 -20.26
N SER A 123 10.16 9.87 -19.99
CA SER A 123 8.91 9.28 -19.51
C SER A 123 9.16 8.44 -18.27
N TRP A 124 8.14 8.35 -17.41
CA TRP A 124 8.15 7.51 -16.22
C TRP A 124 7.93 6.03 -16.60
N ALA A 125 8.76 5.14 -16.09
CA ALA A 125 8.66 3.69 -16.22
C ALA A 125 8.10 3.05 -14.92
N THR A 126 6.96 3.53 -14.45
CA THR A 126 6.44 3.17 -13.11
C THR A 126 5.65 1.88 -13.09
N GLN A 127 5.48 1.34 -11.89
CA GLN A 127 4.43 0.38 -11.58
C GLN A 127 3.43 1.05 -10.67
N GLU A 128 2.16 0.67 -10.75
CA GLU A 128 1.12 1.26 -9.94
C GLU A 128 0.45 0.21 -9.06
N ILE A 129 0.20 0.58 -7.80
CA ILE A 129 -0.75 -0.14 -6.99
C ILE A 129 -2.15 0.13 -7.58
N THR A 130 -2.75 -0.89 -8.20
CA THR A 130 -4.09 -0.80 -8.80
C THR A 130 -5.15 -1.29 -7.82
N SER A 131 -6.43 -1.14 -8.18
CA SER A 131 -7.54 -1.68 -7.38
C SER A 131 -7.51 -3.20 -7.21
N GLY A 132 -6.81 -3.94 -8.08
CA GLY A 132 -6.63 -5.39 -7.95
C GLY A 132 -5.56 -5.78 -6.93
N LEU A 133 -4.54 -4.93 -6.74
CA LEU A 133 -3.46 -5.15 -5.77
C LEU A 133 -3.75 -4.49 -4.42
N ALA A 134 -4.45 -3.36 -4.40
CA ALA A 134 -4.89 -2.70 -3.17
C ALA A 134 -5.93 -3.56 -2.44
N ALA A 135 -5.68 -3.85 -1.16
CA ALA A 135 -6.60 -4.60 -0.31
C ALA A 135 -8.00 -3.98 -0.30
N GLN A 136 -9.01 -4.85 -0.38
CA GLN A 136 -10.41 -4.47 -0.20
C GLN A 136 -10.80 -4.55 1.28
N SER A 137 -11.94 -3.97 1.64
CA SER A 137 -12.45 -4.02 3.02
C SER A 137 -12.61 -5.45 3.55
N ALA A 138 -13.02 -6.40 2.69
CA ALA A 138 -13.13 -7.81 3.07
C ALA A 138 -11.76 -8.43 3.37
N ASP A 139 -10.73 -8.10 2.59
CA ASP A 139 -9.36 -8.58 2.82
C ASP A 139 -8.82 -8.05 4.15
N ILE A 140 -9.05 -6.76 4.45
CA ILE A 140 -8.62 -6.15 5.72
C ILE A 140 -9.41 -6.69 6.92
N ALA A 141 -10.70 -6.96 6.76
CA ALA A 141 -11.54 -7.54 7.80
C ALA A 141 -11.13 -8.97 8.18
N ALA A 142 -10.56 -9.74 7.24
CA ALA A 142 -10.04 -11.08 7.49
C ALA A 142 -8.74 -11.06 8.34
N ILE A 143 -8.08 -9.90 8.44
CA ILE A 143 -6.93 -9.67 9.33
C ILE A 143 -7.49 -9.29 10.70
N GLY A 144 -7.59 -10.27 11.60
CA GLY A 144 -8.28 -10.12 12.88
C GLY A 144 -7.49 -10.69 14.06
N PRO A 145 -7.89 -10.34 15.30
CA PRO A 145 -7.33 -10.99 16.47
C PRO A 145 -7.64 -12.49 16.40
N ALA A 146 -6.68 -13.32 16.82
CA ALA A 146 -6.91 -14.76 16.96
C ALA A 146 -8.21 -14.99 17.74
N PRO A 147 -9.05 -15.97 17.37
CA PRO A 147 -10.27 -16.25 18.10
C PRO A 147 -9.94 -16.49 19.58
N ALA A 148 -10.62 -15.76 20.46
CA ALA A 148 -10.52 -15.96 21.90
C ALA A 148 -11.06 -17.36 22.23
N GLY A 149 -10.16 -18.34 22.28
CA GLY A 149 -10.51 -19.76 22.44
C GLY A 149 -9.34 -20.74 22.41
N ALA A 150 -8.11 -20.32 22.09
CA ALA A 150 -6.91 -21.15 22.21
C ALA A 150 -6.23 -20.99 23.59
N GLU A 151 -7.03 -20.85 24.66
CA GLU A 151 -6.54 -21.18 26.00
C GLU A 151 -6.71 -22.69 26.16
N GLU A 152 -5.57 -23.37 26.24
CA GLU A 152 -5.32 -24.74 26.68
C GLU A 152 -6.54 -25.42 27.35
N SER A 153 -7.39 -26.04 26.54
CA SER A 153 -8.41 -26.95 27.05
C SER A 153 -7.73 -28.26 27.39
N ASP A 154 -7.30 -28.33 28.65
CA ASP A 154 -6.85 -29.54 29.33
C ASP A 154 -7.86 -30.69 29.08
N GLU A 155 -7.32 -31.77 28.56
CA GLU A 155 -8.02 -32.96 28.13
C GLU A 155 -8.59 -33.71 29.35
N SER A 156 -9.91 -33.83 29.48
CA SER A 156 -10.52 -34.95 30.21
C SER A 156 -11.94 -35.31 29.73
N GLY A 157 -11.97 -36.26 28.78
CA GLY A 157 -12.80 -37.46 28.87
C GLY A 157 -14.29 -37.38 28.52
N GLY A 158 -14.69 -38.21 27.55
CA GLY A 158 -16.04 -38.81 27.53
C GLY A 158 -16.62 -39.02 26.15
N ALA A 159 -16.44 -40.24 25.60
CA ALA A 159 -17.19 -40.74 24.46
C ALA A 159 -18.68 -40.91 24.80
N ASP A 160 -19.61 -40.62 23.87
CA ASP A 160 -20.36 -41.65 23.14
C ASP A 160 -21.37 -41.04 22.13
N GLY A 161 -21.50 -41.70 20.96
CA GLY A 161 -22.68 -41.83 20.09
C GLY A 161 -23.43 -40.62 19.51
N ALA A 162 -23.47 -40.51 18.18
CA ALA A 162 -24.63 -40.86 17.33
C ALA A 162 -24.57 -40.18 15.94
N GLU A 163 -24.89 -40.99 14.92
CA GLU A 163 -25.00 -40.61 13.51
C GLU A 163 -26.19 -39.68 13.23
N GLY A 164 -26.01 -38.73 12.30
CA GLY A 164 -27.07 -37.91 11.73
C GLY A 164 -26.58 -37.24 10.45
N SER A 165 -26.91 -37.84 9.31
CA SER A 165 -26.78 -37.29 7.97
C SER A 165 -27.73 -36.10 7.76
N ASP A 166 -27.24 -35.00 7.20
CA ASP A 166 -28.08 -34.11 6.39
C ASP A 166 -27.22 -33.39 5.34
N ASP A 167 -27.65 -33.50 4.09
CA ASP A 167 -27.09 -32.82 2.93
C ASP A 167 -27.52 -31.34 2.93
N SER A 168 -26.60 -30.41 2.72
CA SER A 168 -26.90 -29.03 2.38
C SER A 168 -25.78 -28.39 1.56
N GLU A 169 -26.19 -27.81 0.44
CA GLU A 169 -25.41 -27.19 -0.63
C GLU A 169 -24.44 -26.10 -0.18
N GLY A 170 -23.29 -26.07 -0.87
CA GLY A 170 -22.19 -25.13 -0.69
C GLY A 170 -22.58 -23.66 -0.74
N ALA A 171 -22.35 -22.98 0.38
CA ALA A 171 -21.86 -21.61 0.37
C ALA A 171 -20.33 -21.69 0.35
N ALA A 172 -19.68 -20.94 -0.54
CA ALA A 172 -18.23 -20.79 -0.55
C ALA A 172 -17.78 -20.35 0.85
N GLU A 173 -17.09 -21.25 1.57
CA GLU A 173 -16.56 -20.95 2.89
C GLU A 173 -15.45 -19.91 2.72
N ALA A 174 -15.70 -18.71 3.26
CA ALA A 174 -14.66 -17.72 3.42
C ALA A 174 -13.56 -18.31 4.30
N SER A 175 -12.33 -18.32 3.78
CA SER A 175 -11.13 -18.72 4.51
C SER A 175 -11.14 -18.09 5.90
N GLY A 176 -10.96 -18.92 6.94
CA GLY A 176 -11.05 -18.51 8.35
C GLY A 176 -10.10 -17.37 8.72
N PRO A 177 -10.29 -16.73 9.89
CA PRO A 177 -9.48 -15.59 10.30
C PRO A 177 -8.00 -15.95 10.33
N VAL A 178 -7.17 -15.13 9.70
CA VAL A 178 -5.71 -15.21 9.81
C VAL A 178 -5.35 -14.88 11.26
N GLY A 179 -4.41 -15.61 11.86
CA GLY A 179 -4.04 -15.48 13.27
C GLY A 179 -3.66 -14.05 13.70
N ALA A 180 -3.49 -13.84 15.02
CA ALA A 180 -3.29 -12.51 15.61
C ALA A 180 -2.13 -11.69 15.01
N GLU A 181 -1.17 -12.37 14.37
CA GLU A 181 -0.08 -11.75 13.62
C GLU A 181 -0.03 -12.34 12.20
N LEU A 182 0.01 -11.45 11.20
CA LEU A 182 0.13 -11.79 9.79
C LEU A 182 1.51 -11.35 9.28
N THR A 183 2.24 -12.25 8.60
CA THR A 183 3.49 -11.89 7.91
C THR A 183 3.21 -10.80 6.86
N ALA A 184 4.00 -9.75 6.90
CA ALA A 184 3.86 -8.60 6.03
C ALA A 184 5.23 -8.10 5.55
N TYR A 185 5.20 -7.30 4.50
CA TYR A 185 6.37 -6.80 3.81
C TYR A 185 6.22 -5.30 3.56
N VAL A 186 7.22 -4.50 3.91
CA VAL A 186 7.21 -3.06 3.62
C VAL A 186 8.29 -2.74 2.59
N LEU A 187 7.88 -2.10 1.49
CA LEU A 187 8.79 -1.74 0.39
C LEU A 187 9.15 -0.26 0.48
N GLY A 188 10.36 0.06 0.90
CA GLY A 188 10.76 1.43 1.17
C GLY A 188 12.17 1.75 0.69
N HIS A 189 12.63 2.95 1.06
CA HIS A 189 13.97 3.43 0.75
C HIS A 189 14.69 3.79 2.03
N GLU A 190 15.65 2.95 2.40
CA GLU A 190 16.49 3.13 3.57
C GLU A 190 17.40 4.35 3.40
N VAL A 191 17.79 4.97 4.50
CA VAL A 191 18.79 6.05 4.50
C VAL A 191 20.14 5.48 4.85
N VAL A 192 21.05 5.47 3.88
CA VAL A 192 22.41 4.97 4.05
C VAL A 192 23.38 6.13 3.85
N GLU A 193 24.35 6.29 4.76
CA GLU A 193 25.42 7.27 4.57
C GLU A 193 26.29 6.84 3.38
N GLY A 194 26.30 7.67 2.34
CA GLY A 194 27.12 7.50 1.16
C GLY A 194 28.50 8.15 1.31
N SER A 195 29.29 8.06 0.24
CA SER A 195 30.61 8.69 0.20
C SER A 195 30.50 10.22 0.08
N GLY A 196 31.40 10.96 0.71
CA GLY A 196 31.47 12.42 0.58
C GLY A 196 30.33 13.19 1.27
N GLY A 197 29.59 12.57 2.19
CA GLY A 197 28.48 13.20 2.91
C GLY A 197 27.16 13.24 2.13
N GLN A 198 27.10 12.57 0.97
CA GLN A 198 25.86 12.29 0.26
C GLN A 198 25.09 11.18 0.99
N VAL A 199 23.76 11.24 0.93
CA VAL A 199 22.88 10.18 1.42
C VAL A 199 22.44 9.32 0.24
N ASP A 200 22.63 8.01 0.35
CA ASP A 200 22.05 7.04 -0.57
C ASP A 200 20.70 6.56 -0.05
N ARG A 201 19.79 6.23 -0.98
CA ARG A 201 18.41 5.83 -0.72
C ARG A 201 18.05 4.49 -1.39
N PRO A 202 18.79 3.41 -1.11
CA PRO A 202 18.57 2.14 -1.79
C PRO A 202 17.18 1.58 -1.45
N GLN A 203 16.54 0.97 -2.44
CA GLN A 203 15.29 0.26 -2.21
C GLN A 203 15.54 -1.00 -1.38
N ARG A 204 14.64 -1.26 -0.43
CA ARG A 204 14.66 -2.41 0.48
C ARG A 204 13.25 -2.91 0.69
N LEU A 205 13.08 -4.23 0.64
CA LEU A 205 11.89 -4.91 1.13
C LEU A 205 12.21 -5.50 2.50
N LEU A 206 11.45 -5.11 3.52
CA LEU A 206 11.62 -5.63 4.88
C LEU A 206 10.45 -6.55 5.21
N THR A 207 10.78 -7.74 5.71
CA THR A 207 9.79 -8.67 6.27
C THR A 207 9.54 -8.33 7.73
N GLY A 208 8.28 -8.38 8.15
CA GLY A 208 7.84 -8.19 9.53
C GLY A 208 6.45 -8.78 9.72
N THR A 209 5.72 -8.31 10.72
CA THR A 209 4.33 -8.71 10.94
C THR A 209 3.43 -7.50 11.08
N VAL A 210 2.16 -7.67 10.72
CA VAL A 210 1.08 -6.75 11.09
C VAL A 210 0.14 -7.42 12.07
N THR A 211 -0.33 -6.64 13.03
CA THR A 211 -1.29 -7.09 14.04
C THR A 211 -2.50 -6.17 14.07
N ARG A 212 -3.64 -6.73 14.48
CA ARG A 212 -4.88 -5.96 14.65
C ARG A 212 -5.52 -6.30 15.99
N SER A 213 -5.52 -5.34 16.91
CA SER A 213 -6.05 -5.56 18.28
C SER A 213 -7.57 -5.67 18.35
N GLY A 214 -8.29 -5.39 17.26
CA GLY A 214 -9.74 -5.53 17.18
C GLY A 214 -10.31 -5.10 15.82
N PRO A 215 -11.59 -5.35 15.54
CA PRO A 215 -12.20 -5.13 14.22
C PRO A 215 -12.14 -3.69 13.70
N ASP A 216 -12.09 -2.70 14.58
CA ASP A 216 -11.99 -1.27 14.23
C ASP A 216 -10.62 -0.67 14.58
N ALA A 217 -9.71 -1.48 15.13
CA ALA A 217 -8.38 -1.02 15.48
C ALA A 217 -7.53 -0.85 14.20
N PRO A 218 -6.65 0.17 14.16
CA PRO A 218 -5.69 0.28 13.08
C PRO A 218 -4.73 -0.93 13.07
N LEU A 219 -4.24 -1.28 11.88
CA LEU A 219 -3.16 -2.25 11.76
C LEU A 219 -1.87 -1.65 12.34
N GLN A 220 -1.16 -2.43 13.15
CA GLN A 220 0.13 -2.07 13.70
C GLN A 220 1.21 -2.93 13.05
N TRP A 221 2.25 -2.29 12.52
CA TRP A 221 3.47 -2.96 12.08
C TRP A 221 4.34 -3.27 13.29
N THR A 222 4.75 -4.53 13.41
CA THR A 222 5.63 -5.00 14.49
C THR A 222 7.08 -4.89 14.06
N GLY A 223 7.86 -4.09 14.78
CA GLY A 223 9.29 -3.89 14.57
C GLY A 223 9.64 -2.47 14.15
N PRO A 224 10.92 -2.07 14.27
CA PRO A 224 11.34 -0.73 13.92
C PRO A 224 11.28 -0.54 12.39
N LEU A 225 10.66 0.55 11.94
CA LEU A 225 10.79 0.99 10.55
C LEU A 225 12.09 1.81 10.41
N PRO A 226 13.02 1.44 9.51
CA PRO A 226 14.20 2.24 9.26
C PRO A 226 13.84 3.63 8.76
N LEU A 227 14.76 4.58 9.00
CA LEU A 227 14.60 5.94 8.49
C LEU A 227 14.41 5.91 6.96
N GLY A 228 13.39 6.65 6.49
CA GLY A 228 13.01 6.71 5.07
C GLY A 228 11.89 5.77 4.65
N PHE A 229 11.43 4.86 5.52
CA PHE A 229 10.28 3.98 5.26
C PHE A 229 8.91 4.60 5.54
N GLU A 230 8.85 5.76 6.19
CA GLU A 230 7.57 6.43 6.41
C GLU A 230 6.91 6.82 5.08
N GLY A 231 5.66 6.40 4.90
CA GLY A 231 4.90 6.51 3.67
C GLY A 231 5.03 5.31 2.72
N ALA A 232 5.86 4.32 3.04
CA ALA A 232 6.02 3.12 2.23
C ALA A 232 4.74 2.27 2.17
N PRO A 233 4.46 1.61 1.04
CA PRO A 233 3.40 0.62 0.93
C PRO A 233 3.75 -0.64 1.75
N VAL A 234 2.73 -1.17 2.45
CA VAL A 234 2.81 -2.42 3.22
C VAL A 234 2.00 -3.49 2.50
N PHE A 235 2.60 -4.66 2.29
CA PHE A 235 2.03 -5.80 1.60
C PHE A 235 1.85 -6.99 2.54
N ALA A 236 0.92 -7.87 2.21
CA ALA A 236 0.82 -9.19 2.78
C ALA A 236 0.35 -10.19 1.72
N ALA A 237 0.69 -11.46 1.93
CA ALA A 237 0.15 -12.57 1.16
C ALA A 237 -0.92 -13.26 2.01
N LEU A 238 -2.16 -13.29 1.53
CA LEU A 238 -3.23 -14.03 2.17
C LEU A 238 -3.38 -15.41 1.51
N PRO A 239 -3.57 -16.48 2.30
CA PRO A 239 -3.87 -17.79 1.74
C PRO A 239 -5.19 -17.76 0.96
N MET A 240 -5.22 -18.47 -0.15
CA MET A 240 -6.40 -18.80 -0.93
C MET A 240 -6.55 -20.33 -1.02
N ASP A 241 -7.63 -20.79 -1.62
CA ASP A 241 -7.81 -22.20 -1.95
C ASP A 241 -6.72 -22.70 -2.92
N ASP A 242 -6.59 -24.03 -3.05
CA ASP A 242 -5.68 -24.69 -4.01
C ASP A 242 -4.20 -24.27 -3.88
N ASP A 243 -3.72 -24.06 -2.65
CA ASP A 243 -2.34 -23.62 -2.35
C ASP A 243 -1.95 -22.29 -3.04
N GLN A 244 -2.93 -21.45 -3.38
CA GLN A 244 -2.69 -20.14 -3.97
C GLN A 244 -2.50 -19.06 -2.89
N LEU A 245 -1.81 -17.99 -3.27
CA LEU A 245 -1.62 -16.81 -2.44
C LEU A 245 -2.15 -15.57 -3.15
N LYS A 246 -2.90 -14.76 -2.43
CA LYS A 246 -3.31 -13.42 -2.85
C LYS A 246 -2.34 -12.40 -2.30
N LEU A 247 -1.48 -11.84 -3.15
CA LEU A 247 -0.65 -10.71 -2.77
C LEU A 247 -1.51 -9.43 -2.75
N LEU A 248 -1.45 -8.69 -1.65
CA LEU A 248 -2.20 -7.46 -1.44
C LEU A 248 -1.31 -6.37 -0.86
N CYS A 249 -1.49 -5.13 -1.33
CA CYS A 249 -1.04 -3.93 -0.64
C CYS A 249 -2.09 -3.52 0.37
N LEU A 250 -1.78 -3.65 1.67
CA LEU A 250 -2.68 -3.35 2.78
C LEU A 250 -2.91 -1.86 2.94
N GLY A 251 -1.86 -1.04 2.76
CA GLY A 251 -1.92 0.37 3.08
C GLY A 251 -0.57 1.07 3.14
N VAL A 252 -0.52 2.15 3.92
CA VAL A 252 0.61 3.07 4.05
C VAL A 252 1.18 3.00 5.47
N ALA A 253 2.49 2.80 5.60
CA ALA A 253 3.17 2.88 6.89
C ALA A 253 3.33 4.34 7.37
N LEU A 254 2.86 4.65 8.58
CA LEU A 254 3.02 5.95 9.23
C LEU A 254 4.15 5.96 10.27
N PRO A 255 4.71 7.14 10.60
CA PRO A 255 5.59 7.28 11.77
C PRO A 255 4.92 6.78 13.04
N GLY A 256 5.69 6.10 13.89
CA GLY A 256 5.26 5.61 15.20
C GLY A 256 6.15 4.48 15.70
N ASP A 257 6.03 4.18 16.99
CA ASP A 257 6.60 2.98 17.61
C ASP A 257 5.56 2.38 18.58
N PRO A 258 4.82 1.32 18.18
CA PRO A 258 4.85 0.68 16.86
C PRO A 258 4.31 1.60 15.75
N ALA A 259 4.72 1.33 14.51
CA ALA A 259 4.24 2.07 13.35
C ALA A 259 2.82 1.64 12.99
N THR A 260 1.95 2.62 12.68
CA THR A 260 0.58 2.35 12.25
C THR A 260 0.52 2.19 10.73
N VAL A 261 -0.27 1.23 10.24
CA VAL A 261 -0.57 1.05 8.82
C VAL A 261 -1.98 1.56 8.54
N VAL A 262 -2.10 2.63 7.76
CA VAL A 262 -3.41 3.15 7.31
C VAL A 262 -3.85 2.37 6.10
N THR A 263 -4.94 1.64 6.23
CA THR A 263 -5.39 0.62 5.28
C THR A 263 -6.24 1.19 4.14
N PHE A 264 -6.25 0.48 3.00
CA PHE A 264 -6.94 0.94 1.78
C PHE A 264 -8.46 1.07 1.91
N ASP A 265 -9.09 0.34 2.82
CA ASP A 265 -10.52 0.50 3.14
C ASP A 265 -10.85 1.87 3.73
N THR A 266 -9.89 2.53 4.40
CA THR A 266 -10.02 3.91 4.89
C THR A 266 -9.45 4.93 3.89
N LEU A 267 -8.35 4.62 3.22
CA LEU A 267 -7.72 5.52 2.24
C LEU A 267 -8.58 5.73 1.00
N ARG A 268 -9.13 4.66 0.43
CA ARG A 268 -9.83 4.73 -0.87
C ARG A 268 -11.06 5.64 -0.80
N PRO A 269 -11.95 5.56 0.22
CA PRO A 269 -13.03 6.54 0.36
C PRO A 269 -12.53 7.98 0.51
N ALA A 270 -11.44 8.21 1.25
CA ALA A 270 -10.87 9.55 1.44
C ALA A 270 -10.29 10.12 0.14
N ILE A 271 -9.59 9.31 -0.66
CA ILE A 271 -9.07 9.68 -1.99
C ILE A 271 -10.24 9.95 -2.95
N HIS A 272 -11.24 9.08 -2.97
CA HIS A 272 -12.41 9.22 -3.85
C HIS A 272 -13.19 10.51 -3.55
N ALA A 273 -13.24 10.92 -2.28
CA ALA A 273 -13.86 12.18 -1.86
C ALA A 273 -13.15 13.44 -2.40
N LEU A 274 -11.89 13.33 -2.85
CA LEU A 274 -11.19 14.42 -3.54
C LEU A 274 -11.70 14.64 -4.97
N ALA A 275 -12.41 13.65 -5.54
CA ALA A 275 -12.97 13.82 -6.86
C ALA A 275 -14.12 14.84 -6.84
N PRO A 276 -14.11 15.86 -7.72
CA PRO A 276 -15.22 16.79 -7.80
C PRO A 276 -16.52 16.02 -8.06
N PRO A 277 -17.62 16.37 -7.39
CA PRO A 277 -18.89 15.68 -7.55
C PRO A 277 -19.29 15.70 -9.02
N ARG A 278 -19.65 14.53 -9.56
CA ARG A 278 -20.11 14.39 -10.94
C ARG A 278 -21.26 15.38 -11.15
N LYS A 279 -21.09 16.37 -12.02
CA LYS A 279 -22.20 17.24 -12.44
C LYS A 279 -23.23 16.32 -13.09
N ARG A 280 -24.27 15.94 -12.34
CA ARG A 280 -25.44 15.27 -12.91
C ARG A 280 -26.00 16.20 -13.97
N HIS A 281 -25.83 15.83 -15.22
CA HIS A 281 -26.38 16.60 -16.31
C HIS A 281 -27.91 16.57 -16.18
N TRP A 282 -28.52 17.75 -16.18
CA TRP A 282 -29.94 17.97 -15.88
C TRP A 282 -30.91 17.23 -16.81
N TRP A 283 -30.43 16.71 -17.95
CA TRP A 283 -31.20 15.91 -18.90
C TRP A 283 -31.35 14.42 -18.52
N GLN A 284 -30.69 13.93 -17.46
CA GLN A 284 -30.85 12.54 -16.96
C GLN A 284 -31.99 12.38 -15.93
N ARG A 285 -32.98 13.27 -15.91
CA ARG A 285 -34.19 13.05 -15.10
C ARG A 285 -35.06 12.00 -15.81
N PRO A 286 -35.44 10.89 -15.16
CA PRO A 286 -36.46 10.01 -15.70
C PRO A 286 -37.74 10.84 -15.87
N GLN A 287 -38.33 10.81 -17.07
CA GLN A 287 -39.66 11.34 -17.26
C GLN A 287 -40.59 10.60 -16.30
N ARG A 288 -41.20 11.33 -15.38
CA ARG A 288 -42.22 10.76 -14.51
C ARG A 288 -43.37 10.27 -15.40
N PRO A 289 -43.96 9.09 -15.08
CA PRO A 289 -45.09 8.54 -15.81
C PRO A 289 -46.31 9.45 -15.75
#